data_AF-A0AAU5WL46-F1
#
_entry.id   AF-A0AAU5WL46-F1
#
_cell.length_a   1.000
_cell.length_b   1.000
_cell.length_c   1.000
_cell.angle_alpha   90.00
_cell.angle_beta   90.00
_cell.angle_gamma   90.00
#
_symmetry.space_group_name_H-M   'P 1'
#
loop_
_entity.id
_entity.type
_entity.pdbx_description
1 polymer ?
#
loop_
_entity_poly.entity_id
_entity_poly.type
_entity_poly.pdbx_seq_one_letter_code
_entity_poly.pdbx_strand_id
1 'polypeptide(L)'
;MDSTYIIIESQPSPAEIRELFDHCRQLIGAKKRHRWNDGPSATMPGCREYAMLPGQGLPLWLQVCYTTAGPIACDDPEQPAPKRWVQINLHRGGDHVRDRMRDNIGAWLTTRGWTWQWQTDDTPWRRG
;
A
#
# COMPACT_ATOMS: atom_id res chain seq x y z
N MET A 1 5.05 17.06 2.01
CA MET A 1 5.99 16.01 1.58
C MET A 1 5.10 14.92 1.07
N ASP A 2 4.79 14.98 -0.22
CA ASP A 2 3.44 14.60 -0.62
C ASP A 2 3.34 13.09 -0.83
N SER A 3 2.32 12.53 -0.22
CA SER A 3 2.12 11.10 -0.08
C SER A 3 0.79 10.72 -0.72
N THR A 4 0.76 9.53 -1.32
CA THR A 4 -0.50 8.90 -1.75
C THR A 4 -0.66 7.61 -1.00
N TYR A 5 -1.83 7.46 -0.37
CA TYR A 5 -2.21 6.31 0.43
C TYR A 5 -3.32 5.57 -0.30
N ILE A 6 -3.22 4.25 -0.36
CA ILE A 6 -4.27 3.38 -0.92
C ILE A 6 -4.63 2.38 0.17
N ILE A 7 -5.89 2.33 0.56
CA ILE A 7 -6.43 1.33 1.48
C ILE A 7 -7.27 0.32 0.70
N ILE A 8 -7.06 -0.95 0.98
CA ILE A 8 -7.87 -2.05 0.46
C ILE A 8 -8.82 -2.48 1.57
N GLU A 9 -10.12 -2.39 1.30
CA GLU A 9 -11.18 -2.74 2.25
C GLU A 9 -11.59 -4.22 2.15
N SER A 10 -11.28 -4.84 1.01
CA SER A 10 -11.37 -6.30 0.84
C SER A 10 -10.41 -7.03 1.77
N GLN A 11 -10.63 -8.33 1.98
CA GLN A 11 -9.83 -9.16 2.88
C GLN A 11 -8.93 -10.13 2.11
N PRO A 12 -7.89 -9.65 1.41
CA PRO A 12 -6.98 -10.53 0.70
C PRO A 12 -6.23 -11.44 1.67
N SER A 13 -5.97 -12.66 1.21
CA SER A 13 -5.09 -13.60 1.88
C SER A 13 -3.63 -13.11 1.86
N PRO A 14 -2.77 -13.62 2.75
CA PRO A 14 -1.33 -13.30 2.71
C PRO A 14 -0.66 -13.60 1.36
N ALA A 15 -1.14 -14.60 0.62
CA ALA A 15 -0.63 -14.92 -0.72
C ALA A 15 -1.00 -13.82 -1.73
N GLU A 16 -2.24 -13.38 -1.73
CA GLU A 16 -2.72 -12.29 -2.59
C GLU A 16 -2.05 -10.95 -2.27
N ILE A 17 -1.75 -10.68 -0.99
CA ILE A 17 -0.98 -9.50 -0.59
C ILE A 17 0.45 -9.56 -1.13
N ARG A 18 1.06 -10.75 -1.15
CA ARG A 18 2.39 -10.94 -1.76
C ARG A 18 2.35 -10.69 -3.27
N GLU A 19 1.31 -11.15 -3.96
CA GLU A 19 1.11 -10.85 -5.40
C GLU A 19 0.94 -9.34 -5.64
N LEU A 20 0.15 -8.67 -4.81
CA LEU A 20 -0.01 -7.21 -4.85
C LEU A 20 1.35 -6.50 -4.68
N PHE A 21 2.14 -6.92 -3.69
CA PHE A 21 3.47 -6.36 -3.49
C PHE A 21 4.38 -6.59 -4.71
N ASP A 22 4.39 -7.79 -5.27
CA ASP A 22 5.16 -8.09 -6.48
C ASP A 22 4.70 -7.26 -7.68
N HIS A 23 3.40 -7.02 -7.82
CA HIS A 23 2.86 -6.11 -8.84
C HIS A 23 3.36 -4.68 -8.63
N CYS A 24 3.27 -4.14 -7.41
CA CYS A 24 3.75 -2.79 -7.10
C CYS A 24 5.27 -2.66 -7.36
N ARG A 25 6.04 -3.70 -7.02
CA ARG A 25 7.49 -3.80 -7.27
C ARG A 25 7.83 -3.77 -8.76
N GLN A 26 7.04 -4.45 -9.59
CA GLN A 26 7.22 -4.40 -11.04
C GLN A 26 6.85 -3.02 -11.61
N LEU A 27 5.73 -2.44 -11.18
CA LEU A 27 5.26 -1.13 -11.65
C LEU A 27 6.27 -0.01 -11.39
N ILE A 28 6.90 -0.01 -10.21
CA ILE A 28 7.92 0.98 -9.87
C ILE A 28 9.26 0.75 -10.58
N GLY A 29 9.39 -0.34 -11.35
CA GLY A 29 10.60 -0.70 -12.10
C GLY A 29 11.68 -1.35 -11.24
N ALA A 30 11.33 -1.94 -10.10
CA ALA A 30 12.30 -2.57 -9.23
C ALA A 30 12.85 -3.88 -9.82
N LYS A 31 14.17 -3.91 -9.97
CA LYS A 31 15.01 -5.04 -10.35
C LYS A 31 15.56 -5.80 -9.13
N LYS A 32 16.19 -6.96 -9.37
CA LYS A 32 16.81 -7.81 -8.33
C LYS A 32 17.79 -7.10 -7.38
N ARG A 33 18.46 -6.03 -7.84
CA ARG A 33 19.40 -5.25 -7.01
C ARG A 33 18.73 -4.42 -5.90
N HIS A 34 17.42 -4.17 -6.01
CA HIS A 34 16.70 -3.37 -5.02
C HIS A 34 16.28 -4.27 -3.85
N ARG A 35 16.48 -3.73 -2.65
CA ARG A 35 16.34 -4.37 -1.36
C ARG A 35 15.10 -3.86 -0.65
N TRP A 36 14.53 -4.72 0.19
CA TRP A 36 13.27 -4.52 0.86
C TRP A 36 13.37 -5.06 2.28
N ASN A 37 12.73 -4.41 3.23
CA ASN A 37 12.37 -5.01 4.50
C ASN A 37 11.11 -5.84 4.28
N ASP A 38 11.16 -7.14 4.54
CA ASP A 38 10.01 -8.06 4.59
C ASP A 38 9.95 -8.64 6.00
N GLY A 39 8.96 -8.23 6.77
CA GLY A 39 8.84 -8.71 8.14
C GLY A 39 7.83 -7.92 8.97
N PRO A 40 7.78 -8.18 10.28
CA PRO A 40 6.96 -7.39 11.20
C PRO A 40 7.24 -5.89 11.03
N SER A 41 6.19 -5.08 11.03
CA SER A 41 6.35 -3.63 10.98
C SER A 41 7.03 -3.13 12.24
N ALA A 42 8.05 -2.28 12.07
CA ALA A 42 8.75 -1.67 13.20
C ALA A 42 7.92 -0.57 13.89
N THR A 43 6.91 -0.02 13.20
CA THR A 43 6.12 1.12 13.66
C THR A 43 4.70 0.74 14.08
N MET A 44 4.15 -0.36 13.55
CA MET A 44 2.80 -0.82 13.85
C MET A 44 2.82 -2.27 14.37
N PRO A 45 2.81 -2.47 15.70
CA PRO A 45 2.73 -3.80 16.30
C PRO A 45 1.54 -4.60 15.74
N GLY A 46 1.75 -5.88 15.44
CA GLY A 46 0.72 -6.74 14.82
C GLY A 46 0.59 -6.62 13.30
N CYS A 47 1.32 -5.68 12.67
CA CYS A 47 1.40 -5.58 11.22
C CYS A 47 2.66 -6.25 10.67
N ARG A 48 2.59 -6.62 9.39
CA ARG A 48 3.73 -7.00 8.55
C ARG A 48 3.84 -5.98 7.41
N GLU A 49 5.05 -5.72 6.96
CA GLU A 49 5.29 -4.79 5.87
C GLU A 49 6.31 -5.30 4.87
N TYR A 50 6.14 -4.81 3.64
CA TYR A 50 7.12 -4.81 2.58
C TYR A 50 7.53 -3.36 2.32
N ALA A 51 8.66 -2.93 2.87
CA ALA A 51 9.11 -1.54 2.77
C ALA A 51 10.41 -1.43 1.98
N MET A 52 10.46 -0.49 1.04
CA MET A 52 11.68 -0.23 0.26
C MET A 52 12.80 0.31 1.17
N LEU A 53 14.04 -0.15 1.00
CA LEU A 53 15.17 0.56 1.62
C LEU A 53 15.47 1.90 0.92
N PRO A 54 15.94 2.93 1.63
CA PRO A 54 16.22 4.24 1.04
C PRO A 54 17.41 4.21 0.06
N GLY A 55 17.48 5.20 -0.83
CA GLY A 55 18.66 5.48 -1.66
C GLY A 55 18.91 4.54 -2.83
N GLN A 56 17.88 3.87 -3.34
CA GLN A 56 18.04 2.81 -4.35
C GLN A 56 17.78 3.25 -5.80
N GLY A 57 17.59 4.55 -6.05
CA GLY A 57 17.41 5.10 -7.40
C GLY A 57 16.06 4.79 -8.05
N LEU A 58 15.05 4.41 -7.25
CA LEU A 58 13.67 4.24 -7.70
C LEU A 58 12.92 5.58 -7.62
N PRO A 59 11.90 5.79 -8.48
CA PRO A 59 11.28 7.11 -8.66
C PRO A 59 10.43 7.56 -7.47
N LEU A 60 10.05 6.64 -6.58
CA LEU A 60 9.39 6.94 -5.31
C LEU A 60 9.78 5.90 -4.26
N TRP A 61 9.39 6.13 -3.01
CA TRP A 61 9.50 5.16 -1.93
C TRP A 61 8.17 4.43 -1.75
N LEU A 62 8.22 3.09 -1.79
CA LEU A 62 7.05 2.20 -1.72
C LEU A 62 7.06 1.42 -0.40
N GLN A 63 5.91 1.35 0.25
CA GLN A 63 5.64 0.42 1.34
C GLN A 63 4.26 -0.21 1.16
N VAL A 64 4.15 -1.51 1.41
CA VAL A 64 2.88 -2.21 1.57
C VAL A 64 2.82 -2.73 2.99
N CYS A 65 1.83 -2.31 3.77
CA CYS A 65 1.67 -2.70 5.16
C CYS A 65 0.32 -3.37 5.36
N TYR A 66 0.26 -4.41 6.21
CA TYR A 66 -0.98 -5.11 6.48
C TYR A 66 -1.01 -5.78 7.85
N THR A 67 -2.21 -5.91 8.40
CA THR A 67 -2.45 -6.61 9.67
C THR A 67 -2.25 -8.11 9.55
N THR A 68 -1.59 -8.71 10.54
CA THR A 68 -1.47 -10.18 10.64
C THR A 68 -2.37 -10.78 11.72
N ALA A 69 -2.85 -10.00 12.69
CA ALA A 69 -3.69 -10.47 13.78
C ALA A 69 -4.79 -9.47 14.13
N GLY A 70 -6.05 -9.85 13.88
CA GLY A 70 -7.25 -9.13 14.32
C GLY A 70 -7.44 -7.71 13.75
N PRO A 71 -8.59 -7.08 14.07
CA PRO A 71 -8.84 -5.69 13.68
C PRO A 71 -7.86 -4.74 14.39
N ILE A 72 -7.27 -3.80 13.64
CA ILE A 72 -6.65 -2.60 14.23
C ILE A 72 -7.78 -1.67 14.65
N ALA A 73 -7.64 -1.02 15.81
CA ALA A 73 -8.52 0.06 16.22
C ALA A 73 -8.49 1.16 15.15
N CYS A 74 -9.59 1.34 14.43
CA CYS A 74 -9.78 2.51 13.59
C CYS A 74 -10.21 3.65 14.51
N ASP A 75 -9.54 4.80 14.42
CA ASP A 75 -9.93 6.01 15.16
C ASP A 75 -11.23 6.65 14.62
N ASP A 76 -11.76 6.11 13.52
CA ASP A 76 -13.05 6.48 12.94
C ASP A 76 -14.16 5.53 13.45
N PRO A 77 -15.06 6.00 14.33
CA PRO A 77 -16.13 5.18 14.90
C PRO A 77 -17.22 4.80 13.86
N GLU A 78 -17.25 5.44 12.69
CA GLU A 78 -18.22 5.13 11.63
C GLU A 78 -17.73 4.05 10.66
N GLN A 79 -16.43 3.72 10.68
CA GLN A 79 -15.88 2.64 9.86
C GLN A 79 -15.79 1.33 10.67
N PRO A 80 -16.41 0.23 10.21
CA PRO A 80 -16.18 -1.07 10.83
C PRO A 80 -14.69 -1.39 10.71
N ALA A 81 -14.00 -1.42 11.86
CA ALA A 81 -12.58 -1.75 11.93
C ALA A 81 -12.32 -3.05 11.14
N PRO A 82 -11.65 -2.97 9.98
CA PRO A 82 -11.54 -4.12 9.12
C PRO A 82 -10.73 -5.20 9.85
N LYS A 83 -11.28 -6.42 9.93
CA LYS A 83 -10.61 -7.58 10.56
C LYS A 83 -9.22 -7.84 9.97
N ARG A 84 -9.00 -7.38 8.73
CA ARG A 84 -7.69 -7.24 8.08
C ARG A 84 -7.65 -5.97 7.25
N TRP A 85 -6.60 -5.18 7.43
CA TRP A 85 -6.33 -3.94 6.69
C TRP A 85 -5.07 -4.10 5.85
N VAL A 86 -5.08 -3.59 4.62
CA VAL A 86 -3.89 -3.47 3.77
C VAL A 86 -3.81 -2.02 3.28
N GLN A 87 -2.64 -1.42 3.46
CA GLN A 87 -2.33 -0.09 2.96
C GLN A 87 -1.08 -0.09 2.09
N ILE A 88 -1.14 0.64 0.99
CA ILE A 88 -0.01 0.94 0.12
C ILE A 88 0.33 2.41 0.28
N ASN A 89 1.59 2.69 0.53
CA ASN A 89 2.13 4.01 0.71
C ASN A 89 3.07 4.34 -0.45
N LEU A 90 2.77 5.44 -1.14
CA LEU A 90 3.60 6.00 -2.20
C LEU A 90 4.12 7.35 -1.73
N HIS A 91 5.36 7.38 -1.26
CA HIS A 91 5.97 8.60 -0.74
C HIS A 91 7.06 9.12 -1.67
N ARG A 92 7.27 10.44 -1.67
CA ARG A 92 8.26 11.12 -2.52
C ARG A 92 7.91 10.92 -4.02
N GLY A 93 8.83 11.33 -4.89
CA GLY A 93 8.61 11.35 -6.33
C GLY A 93 7.77 12.54 -6.79
N GLY A 94 7.54 12.66 -8.09
CA GLY A 94 6.63 13.65 -8.66
C GLY A 94 5.19 13.15 -8.67
N ASP A 95 4.23 14.08 -8.64
CA ASP A 95 2.78 13.79 -8.59
C ASP A 95 2.36 12.84 -9.71
N HIS A 96 2.81 13.13 -10.94
CA HIS A 96 2.57 12.28 -12.12
C HIS A 96 3.03 10.82 -11.94
N VAL A 97 4.08 10.57 -11.16
CA VAL A 97 4.54 9.20 -10.86
C VAL A 97 3.60 8.53 -9.86
N ARG A 98 3.20 9.25 -8.81
CA ARG A 98 2.28 8.74 -7.79
C ARG A 98 0.90 8.48 -8.38
N ASP A 99 0.38 9.38 -9.20
CA ASP A 99 -0.89 9.22 -9.91
C ASP A 99 -0.86 8.00 -10.83
N ARG A 100 0.19 7.87 -11.66
CA ARG A 100 0.35 6.69 -12.51
C ARG A 100 0.39 5.40 -11.69
N MET A 101 1.15 5.38 -10.59
CA MET A 101 1.24 4.21 -9.72
C MET A 101 -0.11 3.88 -9.09
N ARG A 102 -0.81 4.87 -8.54
CA ARG A 102 -2.16 4.73 -8.01
C ARG A 102 -3.11 4.16 -9.05
N ASP A 103 -3.15 4.70 -10.26
CA ASP A 103 -4.08 4.28 -11.29
C ASP A 103 -3.81 2.84 -11.76
N ASN A 104 -2.54 2.44 -11.87
CA ASN A 104 -2.18 1.07 -12.25
C ASN A 104 -2.49 0.06 -11.14
N ILE A 105 -2.17 0.40 -9.89
CA ILE A 105 -2.53 -0.43 -8.73
C ILE A 105 -4.06 -0.53 -8.65
N GLY A 106 -4.75 0.59 -8.78
CA GLY A 106 -6.20 0.68 -8.74
C GLY A 106 -6.87 -0.21 -9.78
N ALA A 107 -6.44 -0.13 -11.03
CA ALA A 107 -6.91 -1.02 -12.09
C ALA A 107 -6.68 -2.50 -11.74
N TRP A 108 -5.50 -2.85 -11.20
CA TRP A 108 -5.20 -4.21 -10.77
C TRP A 108 -6.13 -4.71 -9.64
N LEU A 109 -6.41 -3.86 -8.64
CA LEU A 109 -7.34 -4.15 -7.55
C LEU A 109 -8.78 -4.35 -8.08
N THR A 110 -9.23 -3.45 -8.96
CA THR A 110 -10.57 -3.51 -9.56
C THR A 110 -10.75 -4.77 -10.42
N THR A 111 -9.73 -5.19 -11.17
CA THR A 111 -9.81 -6.46 -11.96
C THR A 111 -9.99 -7.71 -11.11
N ARG A 112 -9.65 -7.64 -9.82
CA ARG A 112 -9.83 -8.72 -8.84
C ARG A 112 -11.13 -8.60 -8.04
N GLY A 113 -11.94 -7.59 -8.33
CA GLY A 113 -13.17 -7.30 -7.60
C GLY A 113 -12.92 -6.79 -6.18
N TRP A 114 -11.71 -6.28 -5.88
CA TRP A 114 -11.43 -5.74 -4.57
C TRP A 114 -11.93 -4.30 -4.46
N THR A 115 -12.54 -4.00 -3.32
CA THR A 115 -12.89 -2.64 -2.91
C THR A 115 -11.68 -1.93 -2.32
N TRP A 116 -11.47 -0.69 -2.76
CA TRP A 116 -10.34 0.12 -2.34
C TRP A 116 -10.68 1.61 -2.40
N GLN A 117 -9.92 2.38 -1.64
CA GLN A 117 -9.99 3.83 -1.60
C GLN A 117 -8.59 4.41 -1.53
N TRP A 118 -8.44 5.68 -1.88
CA TRP A 118 -7.16 6.36 -1.84
C TRP A 118 -7.31 7.81 -1.37
N GLN A 119 -6.24 8.37 -0.85
CA GLN A 119 -6.13 9.78 -0.53
C GLN A 119 -4.71 10.27 -0.81
N THR A 120 -4.54 11.59 -0.82
CA THR A 120 -3.24 12.25 -0.72
C THR A 120 -3.23 13.14 0.52
N ASP A 121 -2.09 13.74 0.84
CA ASP A 121 -2.00 14.70 1.94
C ASP A 121 -2.98 15.89 1.78
N ASP A 122 -3.37 16.23 0.55
CA ASP A 122 -4.19 17.40 0.22
C ASP A 122 -5.63 17.06 -0.22
N THR A 123 -6.01 15.78 -0.25
CA THR A 123 -7.31 15.36 -0.76
C THR A 123 -8.01 14.40 0.19
N PRO A 124 -9.35 14.49 0.36
CA PRO A 124 -10.10 13.50 1.14
C PRO A 124 -10.05 12.12 0.47
N TRP A 125 -10.45 11.08 1.21
CA TRP A 125 -10.65 9.73 0.70
C TRP A 125 -11.58 9.72 -0.53
N ARG A 126 -11.14 8.98 -1.55
CA ARG A 126 -11.86 8.76 -2.80
C ARG A 126 -11.96 7.27 -3.04
N ARG A 127 -13.14 6.81 -3.45
CA ARG A 127 -13.30 5.44 -3.96
C ARG A 127 -12.56 5.31 -5.29
N GLY A 128 -11.93 4.16 -5.47
CA GLY A 128 -11.24 3.79 -6.69
C GLY A 128 -12.09 2.98 -7.65
#